data_AF-A0A957GG45-F1
#
_entry.id   AF-A0A957GG45-F1
#
_cell.length_a   1.000
_cell.length_b   1.000
_cell.length_c   1.000
_cell.angle_alpha   90.00
_cell.angle_beta   90.00
_cell.angle_gamma   90.00
#
_symmetry.space_group_name_H-M   'P 1'
#
loop_
_entity.id
_entity.type
_entity.pdbx_description
1 polymer ?
#
loop_
_entity_poly.entity_id
_entity_poly.type
_entity_poly.pdbx_seq_one_letter_code
_entity_poly.pdbx_strand_id
1 'polypeptide(L)'
;MRFASIRTRQPTCHILFLLCCLSLLLTSCVGQFPDGCPPACAEINLRRADLGAVNLENARLTGAVMVGSQLRNANLRNADLSGADLRDTILVGADLSGASLRGANLAGANLSNTIMDGTNLSGTNLTGATMIRLNLTNVDLNAAVLNEAKLIGAKMWGAQLNGAELINADLRGVNLVGANLSGATLGSPLIPDSGANLNGADLRGINLTGASLYGAKLAGANLSRAVLVGADLTNATMSGTDLTKADLSQAVLENTIMSGVTLTQATLQDVKLNRVLFNGGEFFGANLEGAVLSDQPTDVEAAAEGVTLEQNSFSGVRYDGETVWPLGFKPPISALGE
;
A
#
# COMPACT_ATOMS: atom_id res chain seq x y z
N MET A 1 0.69 37.14 26.89
CA MET A 1 0.71 37.67 28.27
C MET A 1 0.63 36.48 29.24
N ARG A 2 1.55 36.39 30.20
CA ARG A 2 1.52 35.40 31.30
C ARG A 2 0.58 35.89 32.39
N PHE A 3 -0.38 35.07 32.84
CA PHE A 3 -0.98 35.21 34.18
C PHE A 3 -1.39 33.87 34.81
N ALA A 4 -0.88 33.71 36.03
CA ALA A 4 -1.35 33.05 37.26
C ALA A 4 -2.18 31.75 37.26
N SER A 5 -1.59 30.78 37.96
CA SER A 5 -2.16 29.52 38.46
C SER A 5 -3.38 29.73 39.38
N ILE A 6 -4.49 29.10 39.02
CA ILE A 6 -5.61 28.79 39.92
C ILE A 6 -5.79 27.27 39.93
N ARG A 7 -5.52 26.63 41.07
CA ARG A 7 -5.82 25.22 41.33
C ARG A 7 -7.32 25.06 41.54
N THR A 8 -8.01 24.53 40.55
CA THR A 8 -9.31 23.87 40.68
C THR A 8 -9.29 22.59 39.84
N ARG A 9 -9.86 21.49 40.37
CA ARG A 9 -9.94 20.21 39.67
C ARG A 9 -10.88 20.36 38.47
N GLN A 10 -10.38 20.02 37.29
CA GLN A 10 -10.97 20.10 35.93
C GLN A 10 -10.86 21.46 35.20
N PRO A 11 -9.89 21.60 34.27
CA PRO A 11 -9.79 22.72 33.36
C PRO A 11 -9.99 22.27 31.89
N THR A 12 -11.20 21.97 31.44
CA THR A 12 -11.44 21.69 30.00
C THR A 12 -12.79 22.20 29.45
N CYS A 13 -13.54 23.02 30.20
CA CYS A 13 -14.89 23.44 29.81
C CYS A 13 -15.05 24.94 29.47
N HIS A 14 -13.97 25.64 29.07
CA HIS A 14 -14.08 27.05 28.65
C HIS A 14 -13.58 27.37 27.24
N ILE A 15 -12.93 26.44 26.55
CA ILE A 15 -12.41 26.69 25.20
C ILE A 15 -13.46 26.35 24.12
N LEU A 16 -14.36 25.37 24.35
CA LEU A 16 -15.41 25.02 23.39
C LEU A 16 -16.60 26.01 23.37
N PHE A 17 -16.90 26.66 24.51
CA PHE A 17 -17.96 27.68 24.58
C PHE A 17 -17.57 28.99 23.86
N LEU A 18 -16.28 29.28 23.77
CA LEU A 18 -15.75 30.47 23.09
C LEU A 18 -15.49 30.24 21.59
N LEU A 19 -15.14 29.02 21.17
CA LEU A 19 -14.96 28.70 19.74
C LEU A 19 -16.28 28.55 18.98
N CYS A 20 -17.37 28.09 19.62
CA CYS A 20 -18.72 28.07 19.01
C CYS A 20 -19.39 29.45 18.92
N CYS A 21 -18.88 30.50 19.58
CA CYS A 21 -19.53 31.81 19.60
C CYS A 21 -19.06 32.79 18.52
N LEU A 22 -18.01 32.51 17.72
CA LEU A 22 -17.48 33.48 16.74
C LEU A 22 -17.72 33.16 15.26
N SER A 23 -18.37 32.05 14.92
CA SER A 23 -18.84 31.76 13.56
C SER A 23 -20.27 31.24 13.60
N LEU A 24 -21.19 32.21 13.53
CA LEU A 24 -22.64 32.14 13.34
C LEU A 24 -23.32 30.78 13.04
N LEU A 25 -24.49 30.65 13.70
CA LEU A 25 -25.68 29.83 13.38
C LEU A 25 -25.81 28.47 14.08
N LEU A 26 -25.96 28.57 15.40
CA LEU A 26 -26.85 27.70 16.18
C LEU A 26 -28.27 27.73 15.61
N THR A 27 -28.63 26.75 14.80
CA THR A 27 -30.02 26.25 14.69
C THR A 27 -30.08 24.74 14.88
N SER A 28 -29.27 24.18 15.78
CA SER A 28 -29.55 22.91 16.45
C SER A 28 -28.36 22.48 17.31
N CYS A 29 -28.20 23.06 18.50
CA CYS A 29 -27.47 22.42 19.60
C CYS A 29 -27.63 23.27 20.87
N VAL A 30 -28.73 23.04 21.59
CA VAL A 30 -28.92 23.51 22.97
C VAL A 30 -28.90 22.27 23.86
N GLY A 31 -27.95 22.21 24.79
CA GLY A 31 -27.93 21.22 25.87
C GLY A 31 -26.55 20.63 26.14
N GLN A 32 -26.19 20.51 27.43
CA GLN A 32 -25.04 19.73 27.90
C GLN A 32 -25.09 18.33 27.29
N PHE A 33 -24.01 17.88 26.64
CA PHE A 33 -23.85 16.47 26.28
C PHE A 33 -23.39 15.69 27.52
N PRO A 34 -24.20 14.74 28.03
CA PRO A 34 -23.71 13.76 28.98
C PRO A 34 -22.73 12.81 28.28
N ASP A 35 -21.84 12.20 29.06
CA ASP A 35 -20.94 11.14 28.59
C ASP A 35 -21.74 10.09 27.78
N GLY A 36 -21.34 9.88 26.52
CA GLY A 36 -21.90 8.82 25.67
C GLY A 36 -23.03 9.21 24.70
N CYS A 37 -23.36 10.49 24.49
CA CYS A 37 -24.30 10.90 23.44
C CYS A 37 -23.59 11.71 22.34
N PRO A 38 -23.47 11.20 21.10
CA PRO A 38 -22.78 11.95 20.06
C PRO A 38 -23.64 13.11 19.55
N PRO A 39 -23.09 14.34 19.42
CA PRO A 39 -23.78 15.35 18.63
C PRO A 39 -23.89 14.84 17.19
N ALA A 40 -25.09 14.93 16.62
CA ALA A 40 -25.27 14.78 15.18
C ALA A 40 -24.67 16.02 14.51
N CYS A 41 -23.42 15.91 14.09
CA CYS A 41 -22.64 16.96 13.43
C CYS A 41 -22.40 16.62 11.95
N ALA A 42 -23.36 15.94 11.32
CA ALA A 42 -23.29 15.65 9.89
C ALA A 42 -23.10 16.95 9.10
N GLU A 43 -22.19 16.94 8.13
CA GLU A 43 -21.87 18.07 7.25
C GLU A 43 -21.36 19.35 7.96
N ILE A 44 -20.95 19.25 9.23
CA ILE A 44 -20.38 20.41 9.96
C ILE A 44 -19.09 20.90 9.29
N ASN A 45 -18.88 22.21 9.28
CA ASN A 45 -17.66 22.83 8.78
C ASN A 45 -16.71 23.19 9.94
N LEU A 46 -15.60 22.47 10.04
CA LEU A 46 -14.52 22.64 11.02
C LEU A 46 -13.17 22.83 10.30
N ARG A 47 -13.17 23.46 9.13
CA ARG A 47 -11.95 23.76 8.36
C ARG A 47 -10.93 24.47 9.24
N ARG A 48 -9.69 23.95 9.26
CA ARG A 48 -8.56 24.51 10.03
C ARG A 48 -8.82 24.66 11.53
N ALA A 49 -9.83 23.99 12.07
CA ALA A 49 -10.11 24.02 13.50
C ALA A 49 -8.97 23.35 14.29
N ASP A 50 -8.71 23.86 15.49
CA ASP A 50 -7.89 23.16 16.47
C ASP A 50 -8.80 22.27 17.33
N LEU A 51 -8.67 20.96 17.11
CA LEU A 51 -9.42 19.89 17.75
C LEU A 51 -8.45 18.93 18.45
N GLY A 52 -7.27 19.41 18.85
CA GLY A 52 -6.29 18.60 19.56
C GLY A 52 -6.85 18.04 20.87
N ALA A 53 -6.67 16.74 21.09
CA ALA A 53 -7.12 15.99 22.28
C ALA A 53 -8.64 16.09 22.57
N VAL A 54 -9.46 16.49 21.60
CA VAL A 54 -10.91 16.50 21.75
C VAL A 54 -11.44 15.07 21.90
N ASN A 55 -12.51 14.89 22.67
CA ASN A 55 -13.26 13.65 22.70
C ASN A 55 -14.46 13.71 21.75
N LEU A 56 -14.38 12.93 20.68
CA LEU A 56 -15.39 12.74 19.64
C LEU A 56 -15.74 11.25 19.48
N GLU A 57 -15.59 10.47 20.55
CA GLU A 57 -16.00 9.07 20.56
C GLU A 57 -17.49 8.92 20.23
N ASN A 58 -17.81 7.95 19.36
CA ASN A 58 -19.13 7.72 18.79
C ASN A 58 -19.72 8.89 17.98
N ALA A 59 -18.98 9.98 17.74
CA ALA A 59 -19.50 11.17 17.06
C ALA A 59 -20.00 10.84 15.65
N ARG A 60 -21.12 11.46 15.26
CA ARG A 60 -21.65 11.37 13.89
C ARG A 60 -21.19 12.60 13.10
N LEU A 61 -20.12 12.41 12.33
CA LEU A 61 -19.41 13.42 11.54
C LEU A 61 -19.46 13.08 10.04
N THR A 62 -20.50 12.38 9.61
CA THR A 62 -20.73 12.01 8.21
C THR A 62 -20.69 13.27 7.34
N GLY A 63 -19.87 13.28 6.28
CA GLY A 63 -19.73 14.43 5.38
C GLY A 63 -19.13 15.70 6.01
N ALA A 64 -18.63 15.65 7.25
CA ALA A 64 -18.04 16.81 7.90
C ALA A 64 -16.83 17.34 7.10
N VAL A 65 -16.68 18.67 7.07
CA VAL A 65 -15.61 19.35 6.35
C VAL A 65 -14.56 19.81 7.34
N MET A 66 -13.44 19.08 7.41
CA MET A 66 -12.38 19.27 8.40
C MET A 66 -11.02 19.59 7.77
N VAL A 67 -11.00 20.05 6.51
CA VAL A 67 -9.76 20.32 5.77
C VAL A 67 -8.76 21.15 6.58
N GLY A 68 -7.55 20.63 6.73
CA GLY A 68 -6.43 21.26 7.45
C GLY A 68 -6.61 21.35 8.97
N SER A 69 -7.62 20.69 9.56
CA SER A 69 -7.84 20.69 11.00
C SER A 69 -6.73 19.94 11.75
N GLN A 70 -6.55 20.31 13.02
CA GLN A 70 -5.56 19.72 13.90
C GLN A 70 -6.28 18.76 14.86
N LEU A 71 -6.15 17.46 14.65
CA LEU A 71 -6.82 16.40 15.43
C LEU A 71 -5.79 15.57 16.21
N ARG A 72 -4.66 16.17 16.60
CA ARG A 72 -3.59 15.46 17.32
C ARG A 72 -4.14 14.87 18.61
N ASN A 73 -3.89 13.59 18.84
CA ASN A 73 -4.36 12.86 20.03
C ASN A 73 -5.88 12.92 20.28
N ALA A 74 -6.70 13.24 19.27
CA ALA A 74 -8.14 13.22 19.42
C ALA A 74 -8.65 11.79 19.63
N ASN A 75 -9.69 11.63 20.46
CA ASN A 75 -10.42 10.37 20.58
C ASN A 75 -11.57 10.38 19.56
N LEU A 76 -11.45 9.57 18.50
CA LEU A 76 -12.43 9.39 17.43
C LEU A 76 -12.92 7.94 17.37
N ARG A 77 -12.80 7.19 18.49
CA ARG A 77 -13.23 5.79 18.56
C ARG A 77 -14.69 5.67 18.15
N ASN A 78 -14.99 4.69 17.29
CA ASN A 78 -16.34 4.43 16.78
C ASN A 78 -17.04 5.63 16.12
N ALA A 79 -16.32 6.70 15.77
CA ALA A 79 -16.92 7.84 15.09
C ALA A 79 -17.32 7.46 13.66
N ASP A 80 -18.44 8.01 13.19
CA ASP A 80 -18.82 7.93 11.78
C ASP A 80 -18.30 9.16 11.04
N LEU A 81 -17.22 8.97 10.28
CA LEU A 81 -16.56 9.96 9.42
C LEU A 81 -16.81 9.65 7.94
N SER A 82 -17.83 8.86 7.62
CA SER A 82 -18.09 8.43 6.24
C SER A 82 -18.31 9.65 5.34
N GLY A 83 -17.60 9.70 4.21
CA GLY A 83 -17.65 10.82 3.26
C GLY A 83 -17.09 12.15 3.78
N ALA A 84 -16.46 12.20 4.96
CA ALA A 84 -15.89 13.43 5.49
C ALA A 84 -14.70 13.93 4.64
N ASP A 85 -14.54 15.25 4.56
CA ASP A 85 -13.40 15.91 3.92
C ASP A 85 -12.32 16.22 4.96
N LEU A 86 -11.38 15.30 5.10
CA LEU A 86 -10.26 15.29 6.04
C LEU A 86 -8.93 15.63 5.35
N ARG A 87 -8.95 16.27 4.18
CA ARG A 87 -7.73 16.64 3.45
C ARG A 87 -6.79 17.47 4.31
N ASP A 88 -5.49 17.20 4.20
CA ASP A 88 -4.41 17.91 4.91
C ASP A 88 -4.57 17.95 6.44
N THR A 89 -5.39 17.07 7.02
CA THR A 89 -5.58 17.01 8.48
C THR A 89 -4.36 16.44 9.18
N ILE A 90 -4.16 16.85 10.44
CA ILE A 90 -3.10 16.29 11.28
C ILE A 90 -3.74 15.43 12.36
N LEU A 91 -3.75 14.12 12.13
CA LEU A 91 -4.32 13.08 13.00
C LEU A 91 -3.27 12.42 13.89
N VAL A 92 -2.06 12.98 13.99
CA VAL A 92 -0.94 12.35 14.71
C VAL A 92 -1.36 11.95 16.14
N GLY A 93 -1.26 10.64 16.45
CA GLY A 93 -1.60 10.08 17.75
C GLY A 93 -3.10 9.95 18.05
N ALA A 94 -3.99 10.27 17.11
CA ALA A 94 -5.43 10.10 17.30
C ALA A 94 -5.82 8.61 17.38
N ASP A 95 -6.89 8.32 18.12
CA ASP A 95 -7.49 6.99 18.20
C ASP A 95 -8.73 6.92 17.30
N LEU A 96 -8.63 6.16 16.21
CA LEU A 96 -9.68 5.90 15.22
C LEU A 96 -10.23 4.47 15.34
N SER A 97 -9.98 3.78 16.45
CA SER A 97 -10.40 2.39 16.62
C SER A 97 -11.91 2.24 16.39
N GLY A 98 -12.30 1.31 15.51
CA GLY A 98 -13.70 1.07 15.13
C GLY A 98 -14.39 2.21 14.36
N ALA A 99 -13.70 3.30 14.02
CA ALA A 99 -14.28 4.39 13.25
C ALA A 99 -14.60 3.96 11.80
N SER A 100 -15.65 4.54 11.23
CA SER A 100 -15.96 4.41 9.80
C SER A 100 -15.46 5.63 9.05
N LEU A 101 -14.51 5.43 8.14
CA LEU A 101 -14.02 6.46 7.22
C LEU A 101 -14.45 6.16 5.79
N ARG A 102 -15.44 5.29 5.56
CA ARG A 102 -15.83 4.85 4.21
C ARG A 102 -16.05 6.04 3.27
N GLY A 103 -15.35 6.05 2.14
CA GLY A 103 -15.45 7.12 1.14
C GLY A 103 -14.97 8.50 1.60
N ALA A 104 -14.33 8.62 2.77
CA ALA A 104 -13.77 9.88 3.25
C ALA A 104 -12.54 10.28 2.42
N ASN A 105 -12.26 11.58 2.37
CA ASN A 105 -11.10 12.13 1.68
C ASN A 105 -10.03 12.56 2.70
N LEU A 106 -8.97 11.75 2.81
CA LEU A 106 -7.79 11.98 3.64
C LEU A 106 -6.55 12.33 2.80
N ALA A 107 -6.72 12.86 1.59
CA ALA A 107 -5.58 13.22 0.76
C ALA A 107 -4.65 14.21 1.50
N GLY A 108 -3.35 13.92 1.50
CA GLY A 108 -2.33 14.71 2.20
C GLY A 108 -2.38 14.63 3.74
N ALA A 109 -3.29 13.86 4.34
CA ALA A 109 -3.41 13.77 5.80
C ALA A 109 -2.19 13.11 6.44
N ASN A 110 -1.85 13.55 7.65
CA ASN A 110 -0.80 12.94 8.46
C ASN A 110 -1.42 12.05 9.54
N LEU A 111 -1.36 10.74 9.31
CA LEU A 111 -1.86 9.69 10.18
C LEU A 111 -0.75 9.07 11.05
N SER A 112 0.45 9.66 11.12
CA SER A 112 1.57 9.06 11.86
C SER A 112 1.19 8.75 13.32
N ASN A 113 1.47 7.54 13.78
CA ASN A 113 1.14 7.03 15.12
C ASN A 113 -0.36 7.01 15.48
N THR A 114 -1.29 7.04 14.53
CA THR A 114 -2.71 6.80 14.83
C THR A 114 -2.97 5.35 15.23
N ILE A 115 -3.97 5.13 16.08
CA ILE A 115 -4.51 3.80 16.40
C ILE A 115 -5.70 3.56 15.46
N MET A 116 -5.68 2.47 14.70
CA MET A 116 -6.68 2.19 13.64
C MET A 116 -7.25 0.77 13.72
N ASP A 117 -7.30 0.20 14.93
CA ASP A 117 -7.78 -1.16 15.12
C ASP A 117 -9.28 -1.26 14.76
N GLY A 118 -9.61 -2.08 13.76
CA GLY A 118 -10.97 -2.27 13.28
C GLY A 118 -11.56 -1.06 12.51
N THR A 119 -10.73 -0.10 12.11
CA THR A 119 -11.17 1.03 11.29
C THR A 119 -11.57 0.58 9.88
N ASN A 120 -12.67 1.12 9.34
CA ASN A 120 -13.08 0.89 7.96
C ASN A 120 -12.59 2.02 7.04
N LEU A 121 -11.62 1.74 6.16
CA LEU A 121 -11.06 2.67 5.18
C LEU A 121 -11.50 2.35 3.73
N SER A 122 -12.54 1.53 3.55
CA SER A 122 -13.02 1.16 2.20
C SER A 122 -13.41 2.38 1.38
N GLY A 123 -12.94 2.43 0.13
CA GLY A 123 -13.18 3.55 -0.79
C GLY A 123 -12.59 4.90 -0.35
N THR A 124 -11.73 4.94 0.67
CA THR A 124 -11.12 6.21 1.10
C THR A 124 -10.13 6.74 0.07
N ASN A 125 -10.04 8.06 -0.03
CA ASN A 125 -8.93 8.71 -0.73
C ASN A 125 -7.82 9.03 0.28
N LEU A 126 -6.72 8.30 0.20
CA LEU A 126 -5.50 8.45 0.99
C LEU A 126 -4.33 8.95 0.13
N THR A 127 -4.60 9.60 -1.01
CA THR A 127 -3.54 10.08 -1.92
C THR A 127 -2.55 10.98 -1.18
N GLY A 128 -1.26 10.64 -1.24
CA GLY A 128 -0.19 11.38 -0.59
C GLY A 128 -0.21 11.35 0.95
N ALA A 129 -1.09 10.56 1.58
CA ALA A 129 -1.19 10.47 3.03
C ALA A 129 0.08 9.88 3.66
N THR A 130 0.42 10.32 4.87
CA THR A 130 1.58 9.79 5.62
C THR A 130 1.11 8.78 6.67
N MET A 131 1.48 7.52 6.48
CA MET A 131 1.05 6.35 7.27
C MET A 131 2.25 5.47 7.69
N ILE A 132 3.39 6.11 7.99
CA ILE A 132 4.66 5.43 8.27
C ILE A 132 4.57 4.63 9.58
N ARG A 133 4.98 3.35 9.53
CA ARG A 133 5.03 2.42 10.68
C ARG A 133 3.72 2.26 11.45
N LEU A 134 2.58 2.46 10.79
CA LEU A 134 1.27 2.22 11.39
C LEU A 134 0.97 0.74 11.55
N ASN A 135 0.13 0.41 12.54
CA ASN A 135 -0.53 -0.88 12.62
C ASN A 135 -1.87 -0.80 11.86
N LEU A 136 -1.93 -1.50 10.73
CA LEU A 136 -3.05 -1.60 9.81
C LEU A 136 -3.41 -3.09 9.61
N THR A 137 -3.16 -3.91 10.63
CA THR A 137 -3.46 -5.34 10.60
C THR A 137 -4.96 -5.57 10.39
N ASN A 138 -5.33 -6.41 9.43
CA ASN A 138 -6.72 -6.73 9.06
C ASN A 138 -7.60 -5.51 8.69
N VAL A 139 -7.00 -4.37 8.33
CA VAL A 139 -7.77 -3.18 7.92
C VAL A 139 -8.47 -3.43 6.59
N ASP A 140 -9.67 -2.85 6.42
CA ASP A 140 -10.38 -2.83 5.14
C ASP A 140 -10.00 -1.55 4.37
N LEU A 141 -9.25 -1.72 3.30
CA LEU A 141 -8.81 -0.73 2.31
C LEU A 141 -9.30 -1.10 0.90
N ASN A 142 -10.37 -1.90 0.78
CA ASN A 142 -10.93 -2.28 -0.51
C ASN A 142 -11.33 -1.03 -1.30
N ALA A 143 -10.94 -0.99 -2.58
CA ALA A 143 -11.14 0.14 -3.49
C ALA A 143 -10.62 1.51 -2.96
N ALA A 144 -9.71 1.52 -1.98
CA ALA A 144 -9.09 2.75 -1.51
C ALA A 144 -8.08 3.29 -2.53
N VAL A 145 -7.91 4.61 -2.57
CA VAL A 145 -6.93 5.29 -3.41
C VAL A 145 -5.75 5.72 -2.54
N LEU A 146 -4.63 5.02 -2.65
CA LEU A 146 -3.39 5.21 -1.88
C LEU A 146 -2.24 5.74 -2.77
N ASN A 147 -2.57 6.36 -3.89
CA ASN A 147 -1.56 6.88 -4.82
C ASN A 147 -0.60 7.83 -4.09
N GLU A 148 0.71 7.67 -4.28
CA GLU A 148 1.75 8.46 -3.60
C GLU A 148 1.76 8.40 -2.05
N ALA A 149 0.97 7.51 -1.44
CA ALA A 149 0.92 7.38 0.01
C ALA A 149 2.24 6.81 0.58
N LYS A 150 2.59 7.22 1.81
CA LYS A 150 3.82 6.79 2.50
C LYS A 150 3.49 5.75 3.57
N LEU A 151 3.79 4.50 3.29
CA LEU A 151 3.48 3.31 4.09
C LEU A 151 4.73 2.59 4.61
N ILE A 152 5.89 3.26 4.59
CA ILE A 152 7.18 2.68 4.95
C ILE A 152 7.11 1.98 6.31
N GLY A 153 7.42 0.67 6.32
CA GLY A 153 7.44 -0.17 7.51
C GLY A 153 6.09 -0.37 8.20
N ALA A 154 4.96 -0.08 7.53
CA ALA A 154 3.63 -0.34 8.10
C ALA A 154 3.38 -1.85 8.25
N LYS A 155 2.59 -2.22 9.26
CA LYS A 155 2.14 -3.59 9.51
C LYS A 155 0.74 -3.76 8.92
N MET A 156 0.61 -4.56 7.88
CA MET A 156 -0.62 -4.74 7.10
C MET A 156 -0.94 -6.23 6.93
N TRP A 157 -0.58 -7.06 7.91
CA TRP A 157 -0.89 -8.49 7.90
C TRP A 157 -2.40 -8.71 7.72
N GLY A 158 -2.78 -9.54 6.74
CA GLY A 158 -4.18 -9.86 6.44
C GLY A 158 -5.05 -8.69 5.94
N ALA A 159 -4.47 -7.52 5.63
CA ALA A 159 -5.23 -6.37 5.15
C ALA A 159 -5.95 -6.66 3.82
N GLN A 160 -7.12 -6.05 3.63
CA GLN A 160 -7.92 -6.19 2.41
C GLN A 160 -7.75 -4.95 1.53
N LEU A 161 -7.21 -5.12 0.33
CA LEU A 161 -6.89 -4.07 -0.65
C LEU A 161 -7.38 -4.45 -2.06
N ASN A 162 -8.49 -5.20 -2.15
CA ASN A 162 -9.03 -5.63 -3.44
C ASN A 162 -9.40 -4.40 -4.27
N GLY A 163 -8.87 -4.34 -5.50
CA GLY A 163 -9.08 -3.21 -6.41
C GLY A 163 -8.56 -1.85 -5.91
N ALA A 164 -7.68 -1.82 -4.91
CA ALA A 164 -7.09 -0.58 -4.43
C ALA A 164 -6.10 0.02 -5.46
N GLU A 165 -5.95 1.33 -5.47
CA GLU A 165 -4.93 2.04 -6.26
C GLU A 165 -3.75 2.41 -5.37
N LEU A 166 -2.53 2.04 -5.78
CA LEU A 166 -1.28 2.28 -5.04
C LEU A 166 -0.19 2.84 -5.96
N ILE A 167 -0.58 3.55 -7.03
CA ILE A 167 0.36 4.10 -8.01
C ILE A 167 1.35 5.02 -7.30
N ASN A 168 2.66 4.79 -7.50
CA ASN A 168 3.74 5.51 -6.83
C ASN A 168 3.73 5.48 -5.28
N ALA A 169 2.98 4.57 -4.65
CA ALA A 169 3.00 4.43 -3.20
C ALA A 169 4.37 3.94 -2.70
N ASP A 170 4.82 4.46 -1.55
CA ASP A 170 6.05 4.04 -0.89
C ASP A 170 5.75 2.99 0.18
N LEU A 171 5.90 1.73 -0.20
CA LEU A 171 5.62 0.52 0.57
C LEU A 171 6.91 -0.17 1.06
N ARG A 172 8.04 0.54 1.10
CA ARG A 172 9.32 -0.06 1.49
C ARG A 172 9.25 -0.69 2.87
N GLY A 173 9.69 -1.95 2.97
CA GLY A 173 9.69 -2.72 4.22
C GLY A 173 8.31 -2.94 4.85
N VAL A 174 7.22 -2.75 4.10
CA VAL A 174 5.86 -3.06 4.60
C VAL A 174 5.72 -4.57 4.86
N ASN A 175 4.92 -4.94 5.85
CA ASN A 175 4.51 -6.32 6.06
C ASN A 175 3.08 -6.52 5.56
N LEU A 176 2.93 -7.20 4.43
CA LEU A 176 1.67 -7.52 3.75
C LEU A 176 1.43 -9.03 3.70
N VAL A 177 1.98 -9.78 4.67
CA VAL A 177 1.82 -11.23 4.71
C VAL A 177 0.34 -11.60 4.71
N GLY A 178 -0.08 -12.49 3.81
CA GLY A 178 -1.47 -12.93 3.65
C GLY A 178 -2.47 -11.82 3.31
N ALA A 179 -2.02 -10.61 2.93
CA ALA A 179 -2.91 -9.56 2.48
C ALA A 179 -3.51 -9.89 1.11
N ASN A 180 -4.63 -9.25 0.79
CA ASN A 180 -5.32 -9.45 -0.49
C ASN A 180 -5.33 -8.17 -1.32
N LEU A 181 -4.56 -8.15 -2.39
CA LEU A 181 -4.42 -7.09 -3.39
C LEU A 181 -4.94 -7.55 -4.76
N SER A 182 -5.89 -8.48 -4.80
CA SER A 182 -6.44 -8.94 -6.08
C SER A 182 -7.05 -7.78 -6.87
N GLY A 183 -6.70 -7.69 -8.15
CA GLY A 183 -7.10 -6.59 -9.04
C GLY A 183 -6.57 -5.20 -8.65
N ALA A 184 -5.66 -5.09 -7.68
CA ALA A 184 -5.09 -3.80 -7.31
C ALA A 184 -4.21 -3.20 -8.43
N THR A 185 -4.11 -1.87 -8.46
CA THR A 185 -3.28 -1.14 -9.43
C THR A 185 -2.11 -0.49 -8.71
N LEU A 186 -0.92 -1.10 -8.80
CA LEU A 186 0.32 -0.61 -8.20
C LEU A 186 1.19 0.18 -9.19
N GLY A 187 0.83 0.17 -10.47
CA GLY A 187 1.41 1.04 -11.50
C GLY A 187 0.56 1.01 -12.75
N SER A 188 0.87 1.86 -13.73
CA SER A 188 0.06 2.00 -14.94
C SER A 188 0.93 2.17 -16.19
N PRO A 189 0.63 1.45 -17.29
CA PRO A 189 1.30 1.69 -18.57
C PRO A 189 0.99 3.07 -19.16
N LEU A 190 -0.05 3.75 -18.68
CA LEU A 190 -0.43 5.10 -19.12
C LEU A 190 0.43 6.21 -18.48
N ILE A 191 1.17 5.89 -17.42
CA ILE A 191 1.96 6.85 -16.65
C ILE A 191 3.41 6.33 -16.61
N PRO A 192 4.37 7.01 -17.27
CA PRO A 192 5.77 6.64 -17.20
C PRO A 192 6.29 6.59 -15.76
N ASP A 193 7.14 5.60 -15.45
CA ASP A 193 7.77 5.42 -14.15
C ASP A 193 6.82 5.32 -12.94
N SER A 194 5.58 4.86 -13.16
CA SER A 194 4.48 4.94 -12.18
C SER A 194 4.36 3.80 -11.17
N GLY A 195 5.43 3.02 -10.97
CA GLY A 195 5.40 1.84 -10.12
C GLY A 195 5.53 2.12 -8.63
N ALA A 196 4.72 1.43 -7.83
CA ALA A 196 4.86 1.38 -6.38
C ALA A 196 6.22 0.83 -5.94
N ASN A 197 6.73 1.31 -4.81
CA ASN A 197 8.01 0.89 -4.25
C ASN A 197 7.81 -0.09 -3.09
N LEU A 198 7.97 -1.38 -3.35
CA LEU A 198 7.88 -2.49 -2.41
C LEU A 198 9.26 -3.08 -2.06
N ASN A 199 10.36 -2.35 -2.26
CA ASN A 199 11.69 -2.87 -1.95
C ASN A 199 11.78 -3.33 -0.49
N GLY A 200 12.29 -4.55 -0.28
CA GLY A 200 12.41 -5.19 1.03
C GLY A 200 11.10 -5.49 1.75
N ALA A 201 9.95 -5.43 1.07
CA ALA A 201 8.65 -5.76 1.66
C ALA A 201 8.52 -7.26 1.95
N ASP A 202 7.78 -7.59 3.00
CA ASP A 202 7.36 -8.96 3.32
C ASP A 202 5.95 -9.19 2.76
N LEU A 203 5.88 -9.94 1.66
CA LEU A 203 4.69 -10.19 0.83
C LEU A 203 4.32 -11.69 0.84
N ARG A 204 4.76 -12.45 1.85
CA ARG A 204 4.55 -13.91 1.88
C ARG A 204 3.07 -14.26 1.85
N GLY A 205 2.69 -15.17 0.97
CA GLY A 205 1.29 -15.60 0.83
C GLY A 205 0.33 -14.50 0.40
N ILE A 206 0.81 -13.37 -0.12
CA ILE A 206 -0.05 -12.30 -0.62
C ILE A 206 -0.86 -12.78 -1.83
N ASN A 207 -2.10 -12.31 -1.97
CA ASN A 207 -2.88 -12.49 -3.19
C ASN A 207 -2.78 -11.24 -4.06
N LEU A 208 -2.17 -11.38 -5.24
CA LEU A 208 -2.01 -10.37 -6.29
C LEU A 208 -2.67 -10.82 -7.61
N THR A 209 -3.65 -11.74 -7.54
CA THR A 209 -4.37 -12.24 -8.72
C THR A 209 -4.91 -11.09 -9.57
N GLY A 210 -4.52 -11.04 -10.85
CA GLY A 210 -4.94 -10.01 -11.80
C GLY A 210 -4.51 -8.57 -11.45
N ALA A 211 -3.59 -8.38 -10.50
CA ALA A 211 -3.10 -7.05 -10.13
C ALA A 211 -2.17 -6.50 -11.22
N SER A 212 -2.16 -5.17 -11.40
CA SER A 212 -1.16 -4.49 -12.21
C SER A 212 -0.01 -4.02 -11.32
N LEU A 213 1.15 -4.63 -11.49
CA LEU A 213 2.44 -4.25 -10.90
C LEU A 213 3.35 -3.57 -11.93
N TYR A 214 2.77 -2.91 -12.94
CA TYR A 214 3.53 -2.25 -14.00
C TYR A 214 4.60 -1.31 -13.42
N GLY A 215 5.87 -1.53 -13.76
CA GLY A 215 6.99 -0.71 -13.29
C GLY A 215 7.29 -0.82 -11.79
N ALA A 216 6.64 -1.71 -11.04
CA ALA A 216 6.81 -1.83 -9.59
C ALA A 216 8.26 -2.19 -9.21
N LYS A 217 8.69 -1.71 -8.05
CA LYS A 217 10.03 -1.97 -7.49
C LYS A 217 9.92 -2.96 -6.35
N LEU A 218 10.52 -4.12 -6.48
CA LEU A 218 10.38 -5.29 -5.61
C LEU A 218 11.74 -5.82 -5.15
N ALA A 219 12.82 -5.05 -5.30
CA ALA A 219 14.17 -5.52 -4.99
C ALA A 219 14.28 -6.03 -3.54
N GLY A 220 14.73 -7.27 -3.37
CA GLY A 220 14.84 -7.95 -2.09
C GLY A 220 13.52 -8.21 -1.36
N ALA A 221 12.36 -8.09 -2.02
CA ALA A 221 11.08 -8.41 -1.42
C ALA A 221 10.90 -9.93 -1.26
N ASN A 222 10.10 -10.36 -0.27
CA ASN A 222 9.75 -11.77 -0.08
C ASN A 222 8.32 -12.04 -0.54
N LEU A 223 8.16 -12.61 -1.73
CA LEU A 223 6.90 -13.10 -2.30
C LEU A 223 6.76 -14.62 -2.19
N SER A 224 7.42 -15.28 -1.24
CA SER A 224 7.28 -16.73 -1.13
C SER A 224 5.83 -17.12 -0.87
N ARG A 225 5.34 -18.11 -1.62
CA ARG A 225 3.93 -18.57 -1.63
C ARG A 225 2.90 -17.53 -2.07
N ALA A 226 3.32 -16.42 -2.68
CA ALA A 226 2.40 -15.44 -3.23
C ALA A 226 1.60 -16.01 -4.41
N VAL A 227 0.39 -15.49 -4.63
CA VAL A 227 -0.47 -15.81 -5.77
C VAL A 227 -0.49 -14.61 -6.71
N LEU A 228 0.18 -14.70 -7.84
CA LEU A 228 0.30 -13.68 -8.89
C LEU A 228 -0.38 -14.12 -10.20
N VAL A 229 -1.39 -14.98 -10.11
CA VAL A 229 -2.08 -15.52 -11.29
C VAL A 229 -2.63 -14.38 -12.15
N GLY A 230 -2.21 -14.33 -13.41
CA GLY A 230 -2.61 -13.29 -14.37
C GLY A 230 -2.16 -11.87 -14.01
N ALA A 231 -1.22 -11.69 -13.07
CA ALA A 231 -0.70 -10.38 -12.72
C ALA A 231 0.18 -9.80 -13.84
N ASP A 232 0.14 -8.49 -14.00
CA ASP A 232 0.99 -7.75 -14.95
C ASP A 232 2.18 -7.13 -14.23
N LEU A 233 3.36 -7.72 -14.38
CA LEU A 233 4.63 -7.23 -13.86
C LEU A 233 5.47 -6.53 -14.94
N THR A 234 4.89 -6.09 -16.06
CA THR A 234 5.64 -5.45 -17.14
C THR A 234 6.50 -4.29 -16.62
N ASN A 235 7.77 -4.23 -17.04
CA ASN A 235 8.77 -3.25 -16.58
C ASN A 235 9.11 -3.27 -15.07
N ALA A 236 8.64 -4.26 -14.30
CA ALA A 236 8.97 -4.36 -12.89
C ALA A 236 10.45 -4.72 -12.64
N THR A 237 10.98 -4.24 -11.52
CA THR A 237 12.33 -4.57 -11.04
C THR A 237 12.23 -5.44 -9.79
N MET A 238 12.78 -6.65 -9.85
CA MET A 238 12.64 -7.69 -8.82
C MET A 238 13.98 -8.39 -8.51
N SER A 239 15.09 -7.67 -8.61
CA SER A 239 16.40 -8.22 -8.27
C SER A 239 16.45 -8.74 -6.83
N GLY A 240 16.92 -9.97 -6.62
CA GLY A 240 17.02 -10.60 -5.30
C GLY A 240 15.68 -10.94 -4.63
N THR A 241 14.59 -10.94 -5.39
CA THR A 241 13.25 -11.26 -4.85
C THR A 241 13.12 -12.75 -4.58
N ASP A 242 12.51 -13.12 -3.45
CA ASP A 242 12.16 -14.52 -3.15
C ASP A 242 10.75 -14.83 -3.66
N LEU A 243 10.64 -15.64 -4.70
CA LEU A 243 9.39 -16.17 -5.27
C LEU A 243 9.25 -17.68 -5.00
N THR A 244 9.91 -18.21 -3.97
CA THR A 244 9.82 -19.63 -3.61
C THR A 244 8.37 -20.06 -3.45
N LYS A 245 7.95 -21.08 -4.20
CA LYS A 245 6.56 -21.61 -4.21
C LYS A 245 5.49 -20.59 -4.58
N ALA A 246 5.85 -19.47 -5.20
CA ALA A 246 4.86 -18.53 -5.72
C ALA A 246 4.17 -19.12 -6.95
N ASP A 247 2.90 -18.75 -7.14
CA ASP A 247 2.14 -19.07 -8.34
C ASP A 247 2.07 -17.83 -9.24
N LEU A 248 2.80 -17.86 -10.34
CA LEU A 248 2.82 -16.81 -11.37
C LEU A 248 2.05 -17.23 -12.62
N SER A 249 1.19 -18.24 -12.57
CA SER A 249 0.53 -18.76 -13.78
C SER A 249 -0.15 -17.64 -14.58
N GLN A 250 0.07 -17.60 -15.89
CA GLN A 250 -0.46 -16.58 -16.82
C GLN A 250 -0.01 -15.14 -16.54
N ALA A 251 0.96 -14.92 -15.65
CA ALA A 251 1.52 -13.60 -15.41
C ALA A 251 2.28 -13.07 -16.63
N VAL A 252 2.36 -11.74 -16.73
CA VAL A 252 3.09 -11.03 -17.76
C VAL A 252 4.33 -10.41 -17.12
N LEU A 253 5.53 -10.82 -17.52
CA LEU A 253 6.78 -10.32 -16.98
C LEU A 253 7.62 -9.63 -18.08
N GLU A 254 6.98 -8.96 -19.03
CA GLU A 254 7.71 -8.34 -20.12
C GLU A 254 8.65 -7.22 -19.64
N ASN A 255 9.88 -7.17 -20.15
CA ASN A 255 10.89 -6.17 -19.78
C ASN A 255 11.22 -6.15 -18.26
N THR A 256 11.10 -7.29 -17.57
CA THR A 256 11.39 -7.36 -16.13
C THR A 256 12.86 -7.61 -15.85
N ILE A 257 13.34 -7.01 -14.74
CA ILE A 257 14.70 -7.27 -14.22
C ILE A 257 14.58 -8.22 -13.03
N MET A 258 15.00 -9.47 -13.19
CA MET A 258 14.86 -10.56 -12.20
C MET A 258 16.23 -11.12 -11.75
N SER A 259 17.29 -10.31 -11.78
CA SER A 259 18.63 -10.77 -11.39
C SER A 259 18.68 -11.26 -9.93
N GLY A 260 19.16 -12.47 -9.69
CA GLY A 260 19.29 -13.05 -8.35
C GLY A 260 17.95 -13.47 -7.73
N VAL A 261 16.89 -13.61 -8.53
CA VAL A 261 15.59 -14.07 -8.06
C VAL A 261 15.64 -15.55 -7.63
N THR A 262 14.89 -15.92 -6.60
CA THR A 262 14.67 -17.33 -6.25
C THR A 262 13.29 -17.77 -6.70
N LEU A 263 13.21 -18.71 -7.65
CA LEU A 263 11.99 -19.29 -8.21
C LEU A 263 11.82 -20.77 -7.82
N THR A 264 12.48 -21.21 -6.73
CA THR A 264 12.42 -22.59 -6.26
C THR A 264 10.98 -23.06 -6.06
N GLN A 265 10.59 -24.12 -6.76
CA GLN A 265 9.23 -24.70 -6.75
C GLN A 265 8.12 -23.71 -7.11
N ALA A 266 8.46 -22.62 -7.80
CA ALA A 266 7.47 -21.67 -8.30
C ALA A 266 6.73 -22.25 -9.52
N THR A 267 5.47 -21.84 -9.69
CA THR A 267 4.68 -22.17 -10.88
C THR A 267 4.71 -20.96 -11.82
N LEU A 268 5.17 -21.16 -13.04
CA LEU A 268 5.26 -20.16 -14.11
C LEU A 268 4.57 -20.67 -15.39
N GLN A 269 3.44 -21.39 -15.23
CA GLN A 269 2.70 -21.93 -16.36
C GLN A 269 2.13 -20.82 -17.24
N ASP A 270 2.25 -20.94 -18.55
CA ASP A 270 1.72 -19.97 -19.53
C ASP A 270 2.17 -18.52 -19.30
N VAL A 271 3.32 -18.33 -18.64
CA VAL A 271 3.88 -17.01 -18.34
C VAL A 271 4.53 -16.39 -19.57
N LYS A 272 4.38 -15.07 -19.74
CA LYS A 272 5.09 -14.31 -20.77
C LYS A 272 6.40 -13.73 -20.23
N LEU A 273 7.53 -14.24 -20.72
CA LEU A 273 8.89 -13.86 -20.32
C LEU A 273 9.63 -13.17 -21.48
N ASN A 274 9.03 -12.12 -22.05
CA ASN A 274 9.66 -11.36 -23.13
C ASN A 274 10.64 -10.33 -22.53
N ARG A 275 11.88 -10.28 -23.02
CA ARG A 275 12.89 -9.27 -22.64
C ARG A 275 13.24 -9.28 -21.13
N VAL A 276 13.46 -10.47 -20.55
CA VAL A 276 13.66 -10.66 -19.10
C VAL A 276 15.12 -10.97 -18.74
N LEU A 277 15.64 -10.28 -17.73
CA LEU A 277 16.99 -10.52 -17.20
C LEU A 277 16.97 -11.46 -16.00
N PHE A 278 17.65 -12.62 -16.09
CA PHE A 278 17.62 -13.68 -15.06
C PHE A 278 18.93 -13.86 -14.30
N ASN A 279 19.92 -12.99 -14.47
CA ASN A 279 21.31 -13.22 -14.04
C ASN A 279 21.39 -13.68 -12.58
N GLY A 280 22.00 -14.83 -12.31
CA GLY A 280 22.16 -15.36 -10.95
C GLY A 280 20.89 -15.90 -10.28
N GLY A 281 19.78 -16.08 -11.02
CA GLY A 281 18.54 -16.62 -10.49
C GLY A 281 18.57 -18.12 -10.21
N GLU A 282 17.65 -18.62 -9.38
CA GLU A 282 17.54 -20.03 -8.98
C GLU A 282 16.18 -20.62 -9.40
N PHE A 283 16.18 -21.71 -10.17
CA PHE A 283 14.98 -22.29 -10.81
C PHE A 283 14.64 -23.72 -10.34
N PHE A 284 15.18 -24.13 -9.20
CA PHE A 284 15.07 -25.50 -8.71
C PHE A 284 13.61 -25.98 -8.59
N GLY A 285 13.23 -27.00 -9.36
CA GLY A 285 11.87 -27.55 -9.39
C GLY A 285 10.78 -26.56 -9.84
N ALA A 286 11.15 -25.46 -10.50
CA ALA A 286 10.19 -24.53 -11.08
C ALA A 286 9.44 -25.17 -12.26
N ASN A 287 8.16 -24.82 -12.43
CA ASN A 287 7.36 -25.27 -13.56
C ASN A 287 7.14 -24.15 -14.57
N LEU A 288 7.82 -24.20 -15.72
CA LEU A 288 7.67 -23.25 -16.83
C LEU A 288 6.90 -23.85 -18.02
N GLU A 289 6.07 -24.88 -17.81
CA GLU A 289 5.26 -25.46 -18.88
C GLU A 289 4.38 -24.40 -19.57
N GLY A 290 4.39 -24.35 -20.89
CA GLY A 290 3.61 -23.35 -21.65
C GLY A 290 4.16 -21.92 -21.61
N ALA A 291 5.21 -21.64 -20.82
CA ALA A 291 5.79 -20.30 -20.78
C ALA A 291 6.35 -19.88 -22.15
N VAL A 292 6.10 -18.62 -22.50
CA VAL A 292 6.53 -18.01 -23.76
C VAL A 292 7.77 -17.17 -23.53
N LEU A 293 8.87 -17.53 -24.21
CA LEU A 293 10.12 -16.77 -24.22
C LEU A 293 10.34 -16.24 -25.66
N SER A 294 9.80 -15.06 -25.98
CA SER A 294 9.84 -14.48 -27.35
C SER A 294 10.28 -13.00 -27.38
N ASP A 295 10.51 -12.45 -28.59
CA ASP A 295 10.75 -11.02 -28.87
C ASP A 295 11.79 -10.32 -27.99
N GLN A 296 12.99 -10.91 -27.98
CA GLN A 296 14.13 -10.43 -27.21
C GLN A 296 14.82 -9.27 -27.94
N PRO A 297 15.29 -8.21 -27.25
CA PRO A 297 15.79 -7.01 -27.90
C PRO A 297 17.08 -7.31 -28.68
N THR A 298 17.14 -6.91 -29.96
CA THR A 298 18.30 -7.20 -30.83
C THR A 298 19.21 -6.02 -31.15
N ASP A 299 18.92 -4.78 -30.73
CA ASP A 299 19.71 -3.62 -31.17
C ASP A 299 20.04 -2.63 -30.04
N VAL A 300 21.34 -2.35 -29.88
CA VAL A 300 21.91 -1.22 -29.13
C VAL A 300 23.03 -0.58 -29.93
N GLU A 301 22.85 0.66 -30.35
CA GLU A 301 23.87 1.72 -30.43
C GLU A 301 23.11 3.06 -30.38
N ALA A 302 23.42 4.09 -29.58
CA ALA A 302 24.37 4.31 -28.51
C ALA A 302 23.94 5.61 -27.78
N ALA A 303 24.12 5.69 -26.46
CA ALA A 303 24.81 6.81 -25.79
C ALA A 303 24.84 6.64 -24.26
N ALA A 304 26.07 6.52 -23.75
CA ALA A 304 26.54 6.82 -22.40
C ALA A 304 26.38 5.78 -21.26
N GLU A 305 27.48 5.02 -21.10
CA GLU A 305 28.10 4.43 -19.91
C GLU A 305 27.32 3.44 -19.01
N GLY A 306 27.76 2.18 -19.05
CA GLY A 306 27.75 1.31 -17.87
C GLY A 306 27.09 -0.07 -18.01
N VAL A 307 26.55 -0.45 -19.16
CA VAL A 307 25.91 -1.76 -19.31
C VAL A 307 26.25 -2.40 -20.65
N THR A 308 27.23 -3.31 -20.61
CA THR A 308 27.26 -4.47 -21.49
C THR A 308 26.21 -5.47 -21.01
N LEU A 309 25.47 -6.10 -21.92
CA LEU A 309 25.48 -7.55 -22.14
C LEU A 309 24.28 -8.00 -22.98
N GLU A 310 24.62 -8.86 -23.93
CA GLU A 310 23.75 -9.59 -24.83
C GLU A 310 22.80 -10.54 -24.08
N GLN A 311 21.69 -10.88 -24.76
CA GLN A 311 20.79 -12.00 -24.46
C GLN A 311 20.01 -11.82 -23.14
N ASN A 312 18.93 -12.58 -22.97
CA ASN A 312 18.51 -12.91 -21.61
C ASN A 312 19.76 -13.45 -20.92
N SER A 313 20.33 -12.69 -19.99
CA SER A 313 21.56 -13.14 -19.37
C SER A 313 21.19 -14.20 -18.35
N PHE A 314 21.18 -15.44 -18.82
CA PHE A 314 21.14 -16.63 -17.98
C PHE A 314 22.50 -16.87 -17.30
N SER A 315 23.41 -15.89 -17.35
CA SER A 315 24.70 -15.95 -16.69
C SER A 315 24.52 -16.19 -15.19
N GLY A 316 25.15 -17.25 -14.69
CA GLY A 316 25.07 -17.64 -13.28
C GLY A 316 23.72 -18.18 -12.83
N VAL A 317 22.75 -18.40 -13.73
CA VAL A 317 21.48 -19.05 -13.36
C VAL A 317 21.73 -20.48 -12.92
N ARG A 318 21.04 -20.91 -11.87
CA ARG A 318 21.10 -22.26 -11.31
C ARG A 318 19.79 -22.97 -11.57
N TYR A 319 19.84 -24.18 -12.12
CA TYR A 319 18.69 -25.05 -12.32
C TYR A 319 19.04 -26.47 -11.85
N ASP A 320 18.02 -27.25 -11.49
CA ASP A 320 18.17 -28.66 -11.12
C ASP A 320 17.70 -29.55 -12.27
N GLY A 321 17.89 -30.86 -12.13
CA GLY A 321 17.35 -31.84 -13.09
C GLY A 321 15.83 -32.02 -13.00
N GLU A 322 15.15 -31.29 -12.11
CA GLU A 322 13.72 -31.40 -11.82
C GLU A 322 12.91 -30.23 -12.41
N THR A 323 13.56 -29.11 -12.78
CA THR A 323 12.92 -27.96 -13.43
C THR A 323 12.23 -28.38 -14.73
N VAL A 324 10.93 -28.07 -14.84
CA VAL A 324 10.14 -28.31 -16.05
C VAL A 324 10.25 -27.10 -16.96
N TRP A 325 10.80 -27.29 -18.15
CA TRP A 325 11.00 -26.25 -19.15
C TRP A 325 9.98 -26.32 -20.29
N PRO A 326 9.71 -25.21 -21.01
CA PRO A 326 8.89 -25.24 -22.22
C PRO A 326 9.41 -26.23 -23.25
N LEU A 327 8.50 -26.82 -24.02
CA LEU A 327 8.85 -27.77 -25.08
C LEU A 327 9.83 -27.13 -26.08
N GLY A 328 10.97 -27.78 -26.30
CA GLY A 328 12.00 -27.31 -27.24
C GLY A 328 12.99 -26.30 -26.66
N PHE A 329 12.76 -25.79 -25.45
CA PHE A 329 13.75 -24.97 -24.75
C PHE A 329 14.91 -25.85 -24.27
N LYS A 330 16.14 -25.40 -24.53
CA LYS A 330 17.36 -26.01 -24.00
C LYS A 330 18.03 -24.99 -23.10
N PRO A 331 18.02 -25.15 -21.76
CA PRO A 331 18.69 -24.21 -20.89
C PRO A 331 20.18 -24.14 -21.24
N PRO A 332 20.80 -22.95 -21.17
CA PRO A 332 22.24 -22.82 -21.34
C PRO A 332 22.93 -23.75 -20.36
N ILE A 333 23.86 -24.57 -20.83
CA ILE A 333 24.63 -25.49 -19.99
C ILE A 333 25.55 -24.64 -19.11
N SER A 334 25.05 -24.16 -17.97
CA SER A 334 25.92 -23.78 -16.86
C SER A 334 26.54 -25.09 -16.39
N ALA A 335 27.82 -25.25 -16.66
CA ALA A 335 28.60 -26.44 -16.41
C ALA A 335 28.14 -27.15 -15.13
N LEU A 336 27.90 -28.46 -15.27
CA LEU A 336 28.06 -29.42 -14.19
C LEU A 336 29.33 -29.03 -13.43
N GLY A 337 29.15 -28.36 -12.30
CA GLY A 337 30.22 -28.11 -11.35
C GLY A 337 30.34 -29.35 -10.49
N GLU A 338 31.41 -30.10 -10.72
CA GLU A 338 32.13 -30.83 -9.66
C GLU A 338 32.32 -29.96 -8.40
#